data_AF-A0A7Y5HH54-F1
#
_entry.id   AF-A0A7Y5HH54-F1
#
_cell.length_a   1.000
_cell.length_b   1.000
_cell.length_c   1.000
_cell.angle_alpha   90.00
_cell.angle_beta   90.00
_cell.angle_gamma   90.00
#
_symmetry.space_group_name_H-M   'P 1'
#
loop_
_entity.id
_entity.type
_entity.pdbx_description
1 polymer ?
#
loop_
_entity_poly.entity_id
_entity_poly.type
_entity_poly.pdbx_seq_one_letter_code
_entity_poly.pdbx_strand_id
1 'polypeptide(L)'
;MAELLGKLTAAMGTYGPAVLFYGVAGLVLASAAYAVVAKKIDHSAFSLMACFTGVAALYAMLGSDFLAVTQVIVYVGGIMILIVFGVLLTDRLPVEYRQISRETVVQGLAVAVPVMAALVWAAAGTSWPVVAEAAA
;
A
#
# COMPACT_ATOMS: atom_id res chain seq x y z
N MET A 1 10.85 2.79 39.63
CA MET A 1 11.48 2.59 38.30
C MET A 1 11.06 1.25 37.65
N ALA A 2 11.09 0.12 38.36
CA ALA A 2 10.61 -1.18 37.85
C ALA A 2 9.10 -1.22 37.49
N GLU A 3 8.24 -0.56 38.27
CA GLU A 3 6.80 -0.37 37.98
C GLU A 3 6.54 0.37 36.66
N LEU A 4 7.34 1.41 36.37
CA LEU A 4 7.26 2.22 35.15
C LEU A 4 7.73 1.43 33.93
N LEU A 5 8.80 0.64 34.09
CA LEU A 5 9.29 -0.27 33.05
C LEU A 5 8.28 -1.38 32.77
N GLY A 6 7.62 -1.95 33.79
CA GLY A 6 6.56 -2.96 33.64
C GLY A 6 5.31 -2.45 32.94
N LYS A 7 4.89 -1.20 33.23
CA LYS A 7 3.79 -0.54 32.50
C LYS A 7 4.17 -0.21 31.05
N LEU A 8 5.44 0.11 30.79
CA LEU A 8 5.95 0.31 29.43
C LEU A 8 6.03 -0.99 28.63
N THR A 9 6.47 -2.11 29.21
CA THR A 9 6.42 -3.43 28.54
C THR A 9 5.00 -3.93 28.33
N ALA A 10 4.10 -3.72 29.29
CA ALA A 10 2.68 -4.06 29.14
C ALA A 10 1.99 -3.19 28.08
N ALA A 11 2.29 -1.90 28.03
CA ALA A 11 1.80 -0.98 26.99
C ALA A 11 2.38 -1.34 25.61
N MET A 12 3.69 -1.61 25.50
CA MET A 12 4.29 -2.09 24.25
C MET A 12 3.73 -3.45 23.80
N GLY A 13 3.37 -4.33 24.75
CA GLY A 13 2.70 -5.60 24.45
C GLY A 13 1.26 -5.44 23.95
N THR A 14 0.54 -4.41 24.43
CA THR A 14 -0.86 -4.15 24.07
C THR A 14 -1.00 -3.28 22.81
N TYR A 15 -0.10 -2.32 22.61
CA TYR A 15 -0.07 -1.42 21.45
C TYR A 15 0.89 -1.90 20.34
N GLY A 16 1.67 -2.96 20.59
CA GLY A 16 2.62 -3.52 19.63
C GLY A 16 2.00 -3.80 18.25
N PRO A 17 0.83 -4.46 18.17
CA PRO A 17 0.13 -4.70 16.90
C PRO A 17 -0.29 -3.40 16.20
N ALA A 18 -0.74 -2.38 16.94
CA ALA A 18 -1.15 -1.09 16.36
C ALA A 18 0.04 -0.31 15.81
N VAL A 19 1.17 -0.28 16.53
CA VAL A 19 2.41 0.36 16.07
C VAL A 19 2.91 -0.32 14.80
N LEU A 20 2.90 -1.65 14.77
CA LEU A 20 3.28 -2.42 13.58
C LEU A 20 2.34 -2.13 12.41
N PHE A 21 1.02 -2.06 12.65
CA PHE A 21 0.03 -1.76 11.62
C PHE A 21 0.26 -0.39 10.99
N TYR A 22 0.39 0.67 11.80
CA TYR A 22 0.64 2.01 11.28
C TYR A 22 2.02 2.14 10.62
N GLY A 23 3.02 1.41 11.11
CA GLY A 23 4.35 1.34 10.48
C GLY A 23 4.28 0.72 9.08
N VAL A 24 3.62 -0.43 8.95
CA VAL A 24 3.44 -1.12 7.66
C VAL A 24 2.54 -0.31 6.73
N ALA A 25 1.44 0.26 7.22
CA ALA A 25 0.55 1.12 6.43
C ALA A 25 1.29 2.37 5.92
N GLY A 26 2.11 3.00 6.78
CA GLY A 26 2.97 4.11 6.40
C GLY A 26 3.98 3.72 5.32
N LEU A 27 4.61 2.54 5.43
CA LEU A 27 5.52 2.01 4.42
C LEU A 27 4.81 1.78 3.07
N VAL A 28 3.60 1.22 3.09
CA VAL A 28 2.78 1.00 1.87
C VAL A 28 2.45 2.33 1.20
N LEU A 29 1.99 3.32 1.96
CA LEU A 29 1.68 4.65 1.41
C LEU A 29 2.92 5.36 0.87
N ALA A 30 4.04 5.32 1.60
CA ALA A 30 5.29 5.93 1.18
C ALA A 30 5.84 5.29 -0.10
N SER A 31 5.82 3.96 -0.19
CA SER A 31 6.27 3.22 -1.37
C SER A 31 5.34 3.42 -2.57
N ALA A 32 4.03 3.49 -2.37
CA ALA A 32 3.08 3.85 -3.42
C ALA A 32 3.31 5.28 -3.94
N ALA A 33 3.49 6.25 -3.05
CA ALA A 33 3.78 7.63 -3.42
C ALA A 33 5.12 7.74 -4.19
N TYR A 34 6.17 7.06 -3.71
CA TYR A 34 7.46 7.04 -4.39
C TYR A 34 7.38 6.39 -5.77
N ALA A 35 6.58 5.34 -5.94
CA ALA A 35 6.40 4.69 -7.25
C ALA A 35 5.84 5.67 -8.31
N VAL A 36 4.96 6.59 -7.92
CA VAL A 36 4.37 7.59 -8.83
C VAL A 36 5.32 8.76 -9.10
N VAL A 37 6.11 9.18 -8.11
CA VAL A 37 7.01 10.33 -8.22
C VAL A 37 8.37 9.95 -8.83
N ALA A 38 8.74 8.67 -8.82
CA ALA A 38 10.00 8.18 -9.34
C ALA A 38 10.18 8.50 -10.83
N LYS A 39 11.25 9.23 -11.14
CA LYS A 39 11.60 9.61 -12.53
C LYS A 39 12.09 8.43 -13.37
N LYS A 40 12.55 7.36 -12.72
CA LYS A 40 13.07 6.18 -13.40
C LYS A 40 12.16 4.98 -13.12
N ILE A 41 11.76 4.29 -14.19
CA ILE A 41 10.77 3.19 -14.14
C ILE A 41 11.27 2.00 -13.32
N ASP A 42 12.57 1.70 -13.34
CA ASP A 42 13.21 0.70 -12.49
C ASP A 42 13.00 0.98 -10.99
N HIS A 43 13.20 2.23 -10.56
CA HIS A 43 12.99 2.63 -9.17
C HIS A 43 11.51 2.57 -8.78
N SER A 44 10.62 2.91 -9.70
CA SER A 44 9.18 2.78 -9.52
C SER A 44 8.78 1.30 -9.31
N ALA A 45 9.31 0.40 -10.13
CA ALA A 45 9.02 -1.03 -10.03
C ALA A 45 9.48 -1.64 -8.69
N PHE A 46 10.71 -1.34 -8.23
CA PHE A 46 11.18 -1.82 -6.92
C PHE A 46 10.37 -1.24 -5.75
N SER A 47 9.94 0.01 -5.85
CA SER A 47 9.05 0.61 -4.84
C SER A 47 7.68 -0.06 -4.81
N LEU A 48 7.13 -0.40 -5.98
CA LEU A 48 5.86 -1.11 -6.07
C LEU A 48 5.95 -2.53 -5.49
N MET A 49 7.10 -3.20 -5.63
CA MET A 49 7.38 -4.48 -4.95
C MET A 49 7.25 -4.33 -3.43
N ALA A 50 7.89 -3.32 -2.84
CA ALA A 50 7.76 -3.04 -1.42
C ALA A 50 6.32 -2.74 -0.99
N CYS A 51 5.57 -2.00 -1.83
CA CYS A 51 4.16 -1.72 -1.61
C CYS A 51 3.31 -3.00 -1.54
N PHE A 52 3.43 -3.90 -2.52
CA PHE A 52 2.65 -5.15 -2.54
C PHE A 52 3.04 -6.13 -1.44
N THR A 53 4.32 -6.18 -1.06
CA THR A 53 4.75 -6.95 0.11
C THR A 53 4.17 -6.36 1.41
N GLY A 54 4.13 -5.04 1.54
CA GLY A 54 3.48 -4.37 2.67
C GLY A 54 1.98 -4.63 2.73
N VAL A 55 1.29 -4.64 1.59
CA VAL A 55 -0.14 -5.01 1.50
C VAL A 55 -0.37 -6.46 1.94
N ALA A 56 0.49 -7.40 1.55
CA ALA A 56 0.42 -8.78 2.02
C ALA A 56 0.57 -8.88 3.56
N ALA A 57 1.47 -8.08 4.14
CA ALA A 57 1.62 -7.98 5.59
C ALA A 57 0.34 -7.40 6.25
N LEU A 58 -0.29 -6.38 5.65
CA LEU A 58 -1.58 -5.86 6.15
C LEU A 58 -2.68 -6.92 6.11
N TYR A 59 -2.77 -7.75 5.06
CA TYR A 59 -3.72 -8.86 5.01
C TYR A 59 -3.46 -9.92 6.08
N ALA A 60 -2.19 -10.25 6.32
CA ALA A 60 -1.82 -11.17 7.40
C ALA A 60 -2.20 -10.61 8.78
N MET A 61 -1.97 -9.31 9.01
CA MET A 61 -2.37 -8.64 10.25
C MET A 61 -3.89 -8.53 10.43
N LEU A 62 -4.64 -8.51 9.33
CA LEU A 62 -6.10 -8.54 9.34
C LEU A 62 -6.68 -9.96 9.56
N GLY A 63 -5.82 -10.98 9.64
CA GLY A 63 -6.23 -12.38 9.77
C GLY A 63 -6.77 -12.98 8.46
N SER A 64 -6.46 -12.37 7.31
CA SER A 64 -6.92 -12.81 6.01
C SER A 64 -5.85 -13.66 5.30
N ASP A 65 -5.63 -14.87 5.80
CA ASP A 65 -4.51 -15.73 5.38
C ASP A 65 -4.56 -16.07 3.88
N PHE A 66 -5.75 -16.39 3.36
CA PHE A 66 -5.93 -16.70 1.94
C PHE A 66 -5.56 -15.50 1.05
N LEU A 67 -6.00 -14.29 1.40
CA LEU A 67 -5.65 -13.08 0.65
C LEU A 67 -4.16 -12.76 0.79
N ALA A 68 -3.59 -12.89 1.99
CA ALA A 68 -2.17 -12.63 2.22
C ALA A 68 -1.28 -13.55 1.37
N VAL A 69 -1.55 -14.85 1.36
CA VAL A 69 -0.81 -15.83 0.56
C VAL A 69 -1.02 -15.58 -0.93
N THR A 70 -2.26 -15.33 -1.37
CA THR A 70 -2.55 -15.02 -2.77
C THR A 70 -1.86 -13.73 -3.21
N GLN A 71 -1.77 -12.71 -2.35
CA GLN A 71 -1.06 -11.47 -2.61
C GLN A 71 0.42 -11.73 -2.91
N VAL A 72 1.06 -12.60 -2.12
CA VAL A 72 2.46 -12.97 -2.33
C VAL A 72 2.61 -13.78 -3.62
N ILE A 73 1.77 -14.80 -3.86
CA ILE A 73 1.91 -15.67 -5.02
C ILE A 73 1.61 -14.93 -6.33
N VAL A 74 0.48 -14.23 -6.40
CA VAL A 74 -0.02 -13.63 -7.64
C VAL A 74 0.62 -12.27 -7.90
N TYR A 75 0.62 -11.37 -6.91
CA TYR A 75 1.09 -10.01 -7.13
C TYR A 75 2.60 -9.88 -6.98
N VAL A 76 3.19 -10.36 -5.88
CA VAL A 76 4.65 -10.29 -5.68
C VAL A 76 5.39 -11.34 -6.52
N GLY A 77 4.84 -12.54 -6.64
CA GLY A 77 5.44 -13.65 -7.39
C GLY A 77 5.19 -13.55 -8.89
N GLY A 78 3.95 -13.43 -9.34
CA GLY A 78 3.63 -13.40 -10.77
C GLY A 78 3.80 -12.02 -11.40
N ILE A 79 2.89 -11.11 -11.07
CA ILE A 79 2.74 -9.82 -11.74
C ILE A 79 3.99 -8.96 -11.58
N MET A 80 4.55 -8.87 -10.38
CA MET A 80 5.74 -8.05 -10.13
C MET A 80 6.96 -8.56 -10.89
N ILE A 81 7.14 -9.88 -10.99
CA ILE A 81 8.23 -10.46 -11.77
C ILE A 81 8.07 -10.11 -13.25
N LEU A 82 6.85 -10.20 -13.80
CA LEU A 82 6.56 -9.78 -15.18
C LEU A 82 6.83 -8.29 -15.40
N ILE A 83 6.44 -7.43 -14.45
CA ILE A 83 6.72 -5.98 -14.52
C ILE A 83 8.22 -5.72 -14.48
N VAL A 84 8.96 -6.30 -13.54
CA VAL A 84 10.41 -6.10 -13.42
C VAL A 84 11.13 -6.57 -14.68
N PHE A 85 10.81 -7.76 -15.20
CA PHE A 85 11.38 -8.21 -16.47
C PHE A 85 11.00 -7.30 -17.63
N GLY A 86 9.74 -6.88 -17.75
CA GLY A 86 9.30 -5.96 -18.79
C GLY A 86 10.03 -4.62 -18.75
N VAL A 87 10.23 -4.05 -17.55
CA VAL A 87 10.96 -2.81 -17.33
C VAL A 87 12.45 -2.97 -17.65
N LEU A 88 13.06 -4.10 -17.31
CA LEU A 88 14.46 -4.39 -17.61
C LEU A 88 14.71 -4.62 -19.10
N LEU A 89 13.75 -5.18 -19.82
CA LEU A 89 13.80 -5.38 -21.28
C LEU A 89 13.44 -4.13 -22.07
N THR A 90 12.81 -3.14 -21.45
CA THR A 90 12.42 -1.89 -22.09
C THR A 90 13.60 -0.94 -22.12
N ASP A 91 14.03 -0.57 -23.32
CA ASP A 91 15.07 0.41 -23.51
C ASP A 91 14.59 1.82 -23.11
N ARG A 92 15.51 2.66 -22.64
CA ARG A 92 15.18 4.03 -22.19
C ARG A 92 14.83 4.89 -23.41
N LEU A 93 13.57 4.89 -23.82
CA LEU A 93 13.10 5.86 -24.81
C LEU A 93 13.28 7.29 -24.26
N PRO A 94 13.76 8.25 -25.07
CA PRO A 94 13.82 9.64 -24.66
C PRO A 94 12.40 10.13 -24.38
N VAL A 95 12.05 10.20 -23.10
CA VAL A 95 10.75 10.67 -22.66
C VAL A 95 10.77 12.19 -22.79
N GLU A 96 10.09 12.74 -23.80
CA GLU A 96 9.79 14.17 -23.81
C GLU A 96 8.96 14.47 -22.55
N TYR A 97 9.54 15.23 -21.63
CA TYR A 97 8.81 15.67 -20.45
C TYR A 97 7.75 16.67 -20.90
N ARG A 98 6.55 16.16 -21.19
CA ARG A 98 5.40 17.02 -21.51
C ARG A 98 5.21 17.95 -20.33
N GLN A 99 5.35 19.25 -20.59
CA GLN A 99 5.08 20.29 -19.61
C GLN A 99 3.67 20.04 -19.07
N ILE A 100 3.58 19.71 -17.79
CA ILE A 100 2.30 19.49 -17.12
C ILE A 100 1.60 20.84 -17.11
N SER A 101 0.66 21.04 -18.04
CA SER A 101 -0.11 22.27 -18.11
C SER A 101 -1.13 22.31 -16.98
N ARG A 102 -1.52 23.51 -16.56
CA ARG A 102 -2.59 23.68 -15.56
C ARG A 102 -3.87 22.94 -15.98
N GLU A 103 -4.18 22.92 -17.27
CA GLU A 103 -5.35 22.24 -17.80
C GLU A 103 -5.28 20.72 -17.59
N THR A 104 -4.13 20.09 -17.84
CA THR A 104 -3.94 18.65 -17.58
C THR A 104 -4.04 18.32 -16.09
N VAL A 105 -3.55 19.19 -15.20
CA VAL A 105 -3.71 19.01 -13.74
C VAL A 105 -5.16 19.14 -13.33
N VAL A 106 -5.88 20.15 -13.85
CA VAL A 106 -7.29 20.37 -13.52
C VAL A 106 -8.15 19.20 -14.03
N GLN A 107 -7.92 18.71 -15.24
CA GLN A 107 -8.59 17.52 -15.77
C GLN A 107 -8.26 16.26 -14.96
N GLY A 108 -6.99 16.08 -14.58
CA GLY A 108 -6.58 14.96 -13.73
C GLY A 108 -7.23 15.00 -12.35
N LEU A 109 -7.28 16.17 -11.71
CA LEU A 109 -7.94 16.37 -10.42
C LEU A 109 -9.46 16.19 -10.51
N ALA A 110 -10.08 16.64 -11.61
CA ALA A 110 -11.51 16.48 -11.84
C ALA A 110 -11.93 15.01 -11.87
N VAL A 111 -11.04 14.09 -12.23
CA VAL A 111 -11.28 12.63 -12.17
C VAL A 111 -10.82 12.03 -10.85
N ALA A 112 -9.62 12.39 -10.36
CA ALA A 112 -9.04 11.80 -9.16
C ALA A 112 -9.86 12.12 -7.90
N VAL A 113 -10.38 13.34 -7.76
CA VAL A 113 -11.12 13.77 -6.56
C VAL A 113 -12.45 13.02 -6.42
N PRO A 114 -13.32 12.91 -7.44
CA PRO A 114 -14.54 12.12 -7.33
C PRO A 114 -14.28 10.64 -7.07
N VAL A 115 -13.28 10.05 -7.74
CA VAL A 115 -12.93 8.63 -7.52
C VAL A 115 -12.46 8.41 -6.07
N MET A 116 -11.58 9.28 -5.56
CA MET A 116 -11.14 9.22 -4.17
C MET A 116 -12.30 9.40 -3.19
N ALA A 117 -13.18 10.38 -3.43
CA ALA A 117 -14.34 10.62 -2.59
C ALA A 117 -15.30 9.42 -2.59
N ALA A 118 -15.53 8.79 -3.74
CA ALA A 118 -16.34 7.58 -3.85
C ALA A 118 -15.73 6.40 -3.09
N LEU A 119 -14.40 6.20 -3.17
CA LEU A 119 -13.69 5.16 -2.42
C LEU A 119 -13.75 5.40 -0.91
N VAL A 120 -13.54 6.64 -0.46
CA VAL A 120 -13.63 7.00 0.97
C VAL A 120 -15.06 6.84 1.46
N TRP A 121 -16.06 7.26 0.68
CA TRP A 121 -17.46 7.08 1.03
C TRP A 121 -17.84 5.60 1.11
N ALA A 122 -17.44 4.79 0.14
CA ALA A 122 -17.68 3.35 0.17
C ALA A 122 -17.00 2.68 1.38
N ALA A 123 -15.76 3.06 1.68
CA ALA A 123 -15.03 2.52 2.83
C ALA A 123 -15.65 2.94 4.17
N ALA A 124 -16.13 4.17 4.31
CA ALA A 124 -16.77 4.67 5.53
C ALA A 124 -18.23 4.22 5.68
N GLY A 125 -18.93 4.00 4.57
CA GLY A 125 -20.32 3.53 4.54
C GLY A 125 -20.48 2.02 4.64
N THR A 126 -19.41 1.25 4.45
CA THR A 126 -19.42 -0.20 4.62
C THR A 126 -19.42 -0.54 6.11
N SER A 127 -20.46 -1.24 6.57
CA SER A 127 -20.47 -1.84 7.91
C SER A 127 -19.53 -3.04 7.92
N TRP A 128 -18.27 -2.83 8.25
CA TRP A 128 -17.25 -3.88 8.32
C TRP A 128 -17.63 -4.90 9.40
N PRO A 129 -18.10 -6.11 9.05
CA PRO A 129 -18.45 -7.10 10.05
C PRO A 129 -17.16 -7.59 10.72
N VAL A 130 -17.05 -7.39 12.02
CA VAL A 130 -15.96 -7.98 12.80
C VAL A 130 -16.24 -9.48 12.84
N VAL A 131 -15.27 -10.30 12.42
CA VAL A 131 -15.44 -11.76 12.22
C VAL A 131 -16.02 -12.48 13.45
N ALA A 132 -15.91 -11.89 14.65
CA ALA A 132 -16.57 -12.37 15.87
C ALA A 132 -18.12 -12.45 15.76
N GLU A 133 -18.75 -11.56 14.99
CA GLU A 133 -20.21 -11.48 14.83
C GLU A 133 -20.75 -12.45 13.76
N ALA A 134 -19.90 -12.92 12.84
CA ALA A 134 -20.30 -13.76 11.71
C ALA A 134 -20.26 -15.27 12.00
N ALA A 135 -19.78 -15.66 13.19
CA ALA A 135 -19.67 -17.04 13.65
C ALA A 135 -20.67 -17.41 14.77
N ALA A 136 -21.60 -16.50 15.12
CA ALA A 136 -22.71 -16.71 16.05
C ALA A 136 -24.03 -16.87 15.29
#